data_AF-A0A3D0GZC2-F1
#
_entry.id   AF-A0A3D0GZC2-F1
#
_cell.length_a   1.000
_cell.length_b   1.000
_cell.length_c   1.000
_cell.angle_alpha   90.00
_cell.angle_beta   90.00
_cell.angle_gamma   90.00
#
_symmetry.space_group_name_H-M   'P 1'
#
loop_
_entity.id
_entity.type
_entity.pdbx_description
1 polymer ?
#
loop_
_entity_poly.entity_id
_entity_poly.type
_entity_poly.pdbx_seq_one_letter_code
_entity_poly.pdbx_strand_id
1 'polypeptide(L)'
;MSNVYKSNFVNQSKSERRVIDSNERVMTRLEAIKEQMLSDVAQENHSGLDPGIVGELVDPDNLDTNIDDPDRIQSDMEVPADIEFMSAKALDIERKANERAAQIIHDAKEEADSIINNAQIKAKDIRDAAHKEGFESGVKESAAMIQNKIDSVNEQYEADKASLEEEYEQLKARLEPQLVDVLLTVFQKVTGAIADTNKGVILHLVEAVMRNSEISRDFLIRVSPDDYQFMLNNTDRLYQHASHNVRIEITEDNNMKRNQCIIETDMGVFDCSLDIQLENLSNEIRLLSCVLD
;
A
#
# COMPACT_ATOMS: atom_id res chain seq x y z
N MET A 1 32.26 -23.15 -4.27
CA MET A 1 30.92 -22.98 -4.88
C MET A 1 29.93 -23.73 -4.02
N SER A 2 29.13 -23.01 -3.21
CA SER A 2 28.17 -23.59 -2.27
C SER A 2 26.78 -23.53 -2.88
N ASN A 3 26.21 -24.69 -3.22
CA ASN A 3 24.84 -24.81 -3.73
C ASN A 3 23.90 -25.12 -2.56
N VAL A 4 23.17 -24.11 -2.11
CA VAL A 4 22.09 -24.27 -1.14
C VAL A 4 20.78 -24.48 -1.90
N TYR A 5 20.25 -25.70 -1.85
CA TYR A 5 18.88 -25.98 -2.31
C TYR A 5 17.88 -25.40 -1.30
N LYS A 6 17.08 -24.41 -1.73
CA LYS A 6 15.89 -23.97 -0.97
C LYS A 6 14.77 -24.99 -1.18
N SER A 7 14.42 -25.74 -0.14
CA SER A 7 13.16 -26.47 -0.08
C SER A 7 12.10 -25.56 0.56
N ASN A 8 10.98 -25.36 -0.13
CA ASN A 8 9.83 -24.66 0.43
C ASN A 8 8.83 -25.69 0.95
N PHE A 9 8.49 -25.62 2.23
CA PHE A 9 7.38 -26.37 2.81
C PHE A 9 6.14 -25.48 2.87
N VAL A 10 5.04 -25.93 2.28
CA VAL A 10 3.73 -25.27 2.40
C VAL A 10 3.05 -25.82 3.65
N ASN A 11 2.96 -25.02 4.71
CA ASN A 11 2.22 -25.37 5.90
C ASN A 11 0.74 -24.96 5.69
N GLN A 12 -0.11 -25.91 5.32
CA GLN A 12 -1.55 -25.67 5.25
C GLN A 12 -2.14 -25.62 6.65
N SER A 13 -2.45 -24.41 7.13
CA SER A 13 -3.34 -24.24 8.27
C SER A 13 -4.69 -24.88 7.96
N LYS A 14 -5.13 -25.83 8.78
CA LYS A 14 -6.44 -26.50 8.66
C LYS A 14 -7.65 -25.55 8.76
N SER A 15 -7.45 -24.27 9.09
CA SER A 15 -8.54 -23.33 9.35
C SER A 15 -9.09 -22.61 8.11
N GLU A 16 -8.42 -22.67 6.95
CA GLU A 16 -8.86 -21.94 5.75
C GLU A 16 -9.19 -22.86 4.57
N ARG A 17 -10.12 -23.80 4.78
CA ARG A 17 -10.73 -24.51 3.66
C ARG A 17 -11.78 -23.60 3.00
N ARG A 18 -11.40 -22.91 1.93
CA ARG A 18 -12.37 -22.19 1.08
C ARG A 18 -12.95 -23.17 0.06
N VAL A 19 -14.26 -23.40 0.12
CA VAL A 19 -15.00 -24.19 -0.86
C VAL A 19 -15.43 -23.23 -1.97
N ILE A 20 -14.95 -23.48 -3.19
CA ILE A 20 -15.37 -22.71 -4.38
C ILE A 20 -16.66 -23.35 -4.89
N ASP A 21 -17.81 -22.77 -4.54
CA ASP A 21 -19.10 -23.17 -5.11
C ASP A 21 -19.38 -22.32 -6.36
N SER A 22 -19.11 -22.88 -7.53
CA SER A 22 -19.39 -22.26 -8.83
C SER A 22 -20.51 -22.96 -9.58
N ASN A 23 -21.25 -23.84 -8.91
CA ASN A 23 -22.25 -24.70 -9.56
C ASN A 23 -23.35 -23.87 -10.23
N GLU A 24 -23.79 -22.79 -9.57
CA GLU A 24 -24.82 -21.89 -10.09
C GLU A 24 -24.38 -21.17 -11.38
N ARG A 25 -23.12 -20.69 -11.42
CA ARG A 25 -22.56 -20.02 -12.62
C ARG A 25 -22.36 -20.99 -13.78
N VAL A 26 -22.05 -22.26 -13.48
CA VAL A 26 -21.92 -23.32 -14.50
C VAL A 26 -23.28 -23.69 -15.08
N MET A 27 -24.32 -23.78 -14.24
CA MET A 27 -25.70 -24.04 -14.69
C MET A 27 -26.22 -22.96 -15.63
N THR A 28 -26.05 -21.67 -15.30
CA THR A 28 -26.47 -20.57 -16.17
C THR A 28 -25.73 -20.57 -17.52
N ARG A 29 -24.45 -20.93 -17.51
CA ARG A 29 -23.66 -21.07 -18.75
C ARG A 29 -24.14 -22.25 -19.61
N LEU A 30 -24.52 -23.37 -19.00
CA LEU A 30 -25.06 -24.54 -19.70
C LEU A 30 -26.44 -24.26 -20.32
N GLU A 31 -27.30 -23.52 -19.63
CA GLU A 31 -28.60 -23.09 -20.17
C GLU A 31 -28.43 -22.17 -21.38
N ALA A 32 -27.52 -21.19 -21.31
CA ALA A 32 -27.23 -20.30 -22.43
C ALA A 32 -26.68 -21.05 -23.66
N ILE A 33 -25.82 -22.06 -23.44
CA ILE A 33 -25.31 -22.90 -24.54
C ILE A 33 -26.42 -23.75 -25.14
N LYS A 34 -27.34 -24.28 -24.32
CA LYS A 34 -28.49 -25.06 -24.80
C LYS A 34 -29.43 -24.21 -25.65
N GLU A 35 -29.68 -22.96 -25.24
CA GLU A 35 -30.47 -22.02 -26.05
C GLU A 35 -29.77 -21.68 -27.38
N GLN A 36 -28.45 -21.48 -27.37
CA GLN A 36 -27.68 -21.27 -28.61
C GLN A 36 -27.70 -22.49 -29.53
N MET A 37 -27.56 -23.71 -28.99
CA MET A 37 -27.64 -24.92 -29.79
C MET A 37 -29.04 -25.13 -30.39
N LEU A 38 -30.10 -24.79 -29.66
CA LEU A 38 -31.48 -24.83 -30.17
C LEU A 38 -31.72 -23.78 -31.25
N SER A 39 -31.12 -22.59 -31.14
CA SER A 39 -31.21 -21.56 -32.19
C SER A 39 -30.39 -21.92 -33.44
N ASP A 40 -29.22 -22.56 -33.26
CA ASP A 40 -28.34 -22.95 -34.37
C ASP A 40 -28.96 -24.12 -35.17
N VAL A 41 -29.60 -25.08 -34.51
CA VAL A 41 -30.36 -26.17 -35.15
C VAL A 41 -31.61 -25.64 -35.88
N ALA A 42 -32.17 -24.51 -35.47
CA ALA A 42 -33.29 -23.88 -36.16
C ALA A 42 -32.87 -23.04 -37.39
N GLN A 43 -31.59 -22.66 -37.52
CA GLN A 43 -31.07 -21.84 -38.62
C GLN A 43 -30.32 -22.64 -39.70
N GLU A 44 -29.79 -23.83 -39.39
CA GLU A 44 -29.16 -24.69 -40.39
C GLU A 44 -30.18 -25.61 -41.10
N ASN A 45 -30.75 -25.11 -42.21
CA ASN A 45 -31.34 -25.98 -43.24
C ASN A 45 -30.21 -26.66 -44.03
N HIS A 46 -29.67 -27.77 -43.52
CA HIS A 46 -28.92 -28.72 -44.32
C HIS A 46 -29.61 -30.09 -44.30
N SER A 47 -30.01 -30.53 -45.48
CA SER A 47 -30.71 -31.79 -45.73
C SER A 47 -29.84 -33.00 -45.36
N GLY A 48 -30.29 -33.77 -44.38
CA GLY A 48 -29.69 -35.07 -44.07
C GLY A 48 -30.22 -35.64 -42.77
N LEU A 49 -31.27 -36.46 -42.87
CA LEU A 49 -32.00 -37.19 -41.81
C LEU A 49 -33.21 -36.44 -41.23
N ASP A 50 -34.38 -36.85 -41.71
CA ASP A 50 -35.68 -36.49 -41.15
C ASP A 50 -35.85 -37.20 -39.78
N PRO A 51 -36.10 -36.47 -38.67
CA PRO A 51 -36.31 -37.06 -37.35
C PRO A 51 -37.51 -38.02 -37.29
N GLY A 52 -38.40 -37.99 -38.28
CA GLY A 52 -39.55 -38.90 -38.38
C GLY A 52 -39.19 -40.35 -38.71
N ILE A 53 -38.04 -40.63 -39.34
CA ILE A 53 -37.71 -41.98 -39.86
C ILE A 53 -36.99 -42.85 -38.81
N VAL A 54 -36.35 -42.24 -37.81
CA VAL A 54 -35.62 -42.99 -36.77
C VAL A 54 -36.56 -43.53 -35.68
N GLY A 55 -37.78 -42.99 -35.58
CA GLY A 55 -38.81 -43.46 -34.65
C GLY A 55 -39.57 -44.71 -35.10
N GLU A 56 -39.50 -45.07 -36.39
CA GLU A 56 -40.31 -46.16 -36.98
C GLU A 56 -39.51 -47.46 -37.19
N LEU A 57 -38.21 -47.47 -36.85
CA LEU A 57 -37.32 -48.64 -36.96
C LEU A 57 -37.04 -49.32 -35.61
N VAL A 58 -37.75 -48.94 -34.54
CA VAL A 58 -37.63 -49.55 -33.20
C VAL A 58 -39.02 -49.97 -32.68
N ASP A 59 -39.85 -50.57 -33.53
CA ASP A 59 -41.01 -51.34 -33.10
C ASP A 59 -40.67 -52.83 -33.14
N PRO A 60 -40.59 -53.53 -31.98
CA PRO A 60 -40.35 -54.98 -31.94
C PRO A 60 -41.54 -55.83 -32.41
N ASP A 61 -42.68 -55.20 -32.70
CA ASP A 61 -43.97 -55.87 -32.91
C ASP A 61 -44.35 -56.12 -34.38
N ASN A 62 -43.44 -55.87 -35.34
CA ASN A 62 -43.68 -56.11 -36.77
C ASN A 62 -42.79 -57.23 -37.36
N LEU A 63 -42.58 -58.30 -36.59
CA LEU A 63 -42.16 -59.59 -37.12
C LEU A 63 -43.38 -60.37 -37.59
N ASP A 64 -43.87 -60.04 -38.78
CA ASP A 64 -44.83 -60.89 -39.50
C ASP A 64 -44.06 -62.02 -40.18
N THR A 65 -43.69 -63.03 -39.40
CA THR A 65 -43.22 -64.32 -39.91
C THR A 65 -44.40 -65.08 -40.50
N ASN A 66 -44.77 -64.77 -41.73
CA ASN A 66 -45.56 -65.68 -42.57
C ASN A 66 -44.60 -66.52 -43.41
N ILE A 67 -44.09 -67.57 -42.76
CA ILE A 67 -43.64 -68.80 -43.40
C ILE A 67 -44.91 -69.60 -43.67
N ASP A 68 -45.37 -69.67 -44.92
CA ASP A 68 -46.25 -70.72 -45.42
C ASP A 68 -46.33 -70.65 -46.95
N ASP A 69 -45.52 -71.47 -47.63
CA ASP A 69 -45.97 -72.42 -48.66
C ASP A 69 -44.75 -73.00 -49.42
N PRO A 70 -44.32 -74.24 -49.12
CA PRO A 70 -43.35 -74.98 -49.89
C PRO A 70 -44.08 -75.98 -50.78
N ASP A 71 -44.78 -75.55 -51.83
CA ASP A 71 -45.18 -76.50 -52.87
C ASP A 71 -45.53 -75.82 -54.20
N ARG A 72 -44.96 -76.39 -55.28
CA ARG A 72 -45.02 -76.00 -56.70
C ARG A 72 -43.93 -74.98 -57.07
N ILE A 73 -42.93 -75.29 -57.89
CA ILE A 73 -43.01 -76.00 -59.18
C ILE A 73 -41.75 -76.85 -59.34
N GLN A 74 -41.96 -78.17 -59.42
CA GLN A 74 -41.03 -79.11 -59.99
C GLN A 74 -41.19 -79.01 -61.51
N SER A 75 -40.21 -78.41 -62.18
CA SER A 75 -40.02 -78.55 -63.62
C SER A 75 -38.54 -78.67 -63.89
N ASP A 76 -38.11 -79.90 -64.11
CA ASP A 76 -36.88 -80.21 -64.84
C ASP A 76 -36.94 -79.48 -66.19
N MET A 77 -36.30 -78.32 -66.24
CA MET A 77 -36.07 -77.56 -67.46
C MET A 77 -34.55 -77.53 -67.65
N GLU A 78 -34.08 -78.25 -68.66
CA GLU A 78 -32.70 -78.16 -69.13
C GLU A 78 -32.35 -76.68 -69.33
N VAL A 79 -31.35 -76.22 -68.57
CA VAL A 79 -30.85 -74.84 -68.62
C VAL A 79 -30.26 -74.60 -70.01
N PRO A 80 -30.85 -73.70 -70.83
CA PRO A 80 -30.23 -73.30 -72.09
C PRO A 80 -28.95 -72.53 -71.78
N ALA A 81 -27.90 -72.73 -72.59
CA ALA A 81 -26.57 -72.12 -72.45
C ALA A 81 -26.55 -70.56 -72.34
N ASP A 82 -27.67 -69.90 -72.60
CA ASP A 82 -27.84 -68.45 -72.47
C ASP A 82 -28.03 -67.96 -71.02
N ILE A 83 -28.55 -68.79 -70.09
CA ILE A 83 -28.74 -68.41 -68.68
C ILE A 83 -27.41 -68.40 -67.91
N GLU A 84 -26.50 -69.32 -68.25
CA GLU A 84 -25.16 -69.42 -67.68
C GLU A 84 -24.30 -68.19 -68.05
N PHE A 85 -24.44 -67.70 -69.29
CA PHE A 85 -23.80 -66.48 -69.77
C PHE A 85 -24.36 -65.22 -69.09
N MET A 86 -25.68 -65.16 -68.85
CA MET A 86 -26.32 -64.05 -68.11
C MET A 86 -25.93 -64.04 -66.63
N SER A 87 -25.82 -65.22 -65.99
CA SER A 87 -25.35 -65.38 -64.60
C SER A 87 -23.89 -64.95 -64.44
N ALA A 88 -23.00 -65.37 -65.35
CA ALA A 88 -21.59 -64.94 -65.35
C ALA A 88 -21.44 -63.43 -65.54
N LYS A 89 -22.28 -62.81 -66.37
CA LYS A 89 -22.29 -61.35 -66.57
C LYS A 89 -22.84 -60.59 -65.36
N ALA A 90 -23.85 -61.13 -64.67
CA ALA A 90 -24.37 -60.56 -63.42
C ALA A 90 -23.32 -60.59 -62.30
N LEU A 91 -22.61 -61.72 -62.14
CA LEU A 91 -21.51 -61.86 -61.18
C LEU A 91 -20.34 -60.90 -61.47
N ASP A 92 -20.01 -60.66 -62.74
CA ASP A 92 -18.97 -59.69 -63.10
C ASP A 92 -19.39 -58.24 -62.84
N ILE A 93 -20.68 -57.91 -63.00
CA ILE A 93 -21.24 -56.59 -62.64
C ILE A 93 -21.20 -56.39 -61.12
N GLU A 94 -21.60 -57.40 -60.34
CA GLU A 94 -21.58 -57.36 -58.88
C GLU A 94 -20.16 -57.23 -58.34
N ARG A 95 -19.21 -57.99 -58.89
CA ARG A 95 -17.79 -57.87 -58.55
C ARG A 95 -17.25 -56.47 -58.82
N LYS A 96 -17.52 -55.91 -60.01
CA LYS A 96 -17.12 -54.54 -60.36
C LYS A 96 -17.80 -53.48 -59.49
N ALA A 97 -19.05 -53.70 -59.08
CA ALA A 97 -19.76 -52.80 -58.16
C ALA A 97 -19.13 -52.84 -56.77
N ASN A 98 -18.80 -54.03 -56.27
CA ASN A 98 -18.13 -54.22 -54.98
C ASN A 98 -16.72 -53.65 -54.96
N GLU A 99 -15.93 -53.82 -56.04
CA GLU A 99 -14.60 -53.21 -56.18
C GLU A 99 -14.67 -51.68 -56.16
N ARG A 100 -15.64 -51.07 -56.87
CA ARG A 100 -15.87 -49.62 -56.84
C ARG A 100 -16.34 -49.11 -55.48
N ALA A 101 -17.25 -49.84 -54.83
CA ALA A 101 -17.71 -49.49 -53.48
C ALA A 101 -16.55 -49.54 -52.47
N ALA A 102 -15.69 -50.56 -52.57
CA ALA A 102 -14.50 -50.68 -51.74
C ALA A 102 -13.51 -49.52 -51.96
N GLN A 103 -13.31 -49.09 -53.22
CA GLN A 103 -12.49 -47.92 -53.55
C GLN A 103 -13.07 -46.64 -52.95
N ILE A 104 -14.37 -46.37 -53.13
CA ILE A 104 -15.04 -45.19 -52.57
C ILE A 104 -14.91 -45.15 -51.04
N ILE A 105 -15.09 -46.30 -50.37
CA ILE A 105 -14.94 -46.39 -48.91
C ILE A 105 -13.49 -46.16 -48.48
N HIS A 106 -12.52 -46.63 -49.26
CA HIS A 106 -11.10 -46.41 -48.98
C HIS A 106 -10.73 -44.94 -49.13
N ASP A 107 -11.11 -44.32 -50.25
CA ASP A 107 -10.86 -42.90 -50.53
C ASP A 107 -11.53 -42.01 -49.45
N ALA A 108 -12.79 -42.31 -49.09
CA ALA A 108 -13.50 -41.59 -48.04
C ALA A 108 -12.84 -41.72 -46.66
N LYS A 109 -12.22 -42.87 -46.36
CA LYS A 109 -11.45 -43.07 -45.12
C LYS A 109 -10.16 -42.26 -45.12
N GLU A 110 -9.42 -42.25 -46.24
CA GLU A 110 -8.22 -41.43 -46.36
C GLU A 110 -8.51 -39.94 -46.25
N GLU A 111 -9.61 -39.48 -46.87
CA GLU A 111 -10.08 -38.10 -46.73
C GLU A 111 -10.47 -37.77 -45.28
N ALA A 112 -11.21 -38.67 -44.61
CA ALA A 112 -11.59 -38.49 -43.21
C ALA A 112 -10.36 -38.40 -42.29
N ASP A 113 -9.38 -39.29 -42.46
CA ASP A 113 -8.14 -39.29 -41.69
C ASP A 113 -7.33 -38.00 -41.94
N SER A 114 -7.29 -37.53 -43.19
CA SER A 114 -6.66 -36.26 -43.55
C SER A 114 -7.36 -35.07 -42.88
N ILE A 115 -8.70 -35.03 -42.87
CA ILE A 115 -9.48 -33.99 -42.20
C ILE A 115 -9.21 -34.00 -40.69
N ILE A 116 -9.21 -35.17 -40.06
CA ILE A 116 -8.95 -35.31 -38.62
C ILE A 116 -7.53 -34.84 -38.28
N ASN A 117 -6.52 -35.26 -39.05
CA ASN A 117 -5.14 -34.85 -38.83
C ASN A 117 -4.97 -33.32 -39.01
N ASN A 118 -5.54 -32.76 -40.08
CA ASN A 118 -5.54 -31.32 -40.30
C ASN A 118 -6.25 -30.54 -39.18
N ALA A 119 -7.37 -31.06 -38.67
CA ALA A 119 -8.08 -30.47 -37.55
C ALA A 119 -7.24 -30.54 -36.26
N GLN A 120 -6.53 -31.64 -36.01
CA GLN A 120 -5.65 -31.79 -34.85
C GLN A 120 -4.45 -30.83 -34.91
N ILE A 121 -3.83 -30.66 -36.07
CA ILE A 121 -2.73 -29.71 -36.29
C ILE A 121 -3.23 -28.29 -36.02
N LYS A 122 -4.34 -27.88 -36.66
CA LYS A 122 -4.93 -26.55 -36.44
C LYS A 122 -5.32 -26.32 -34.98
N ALA A 123 -5.90 -27.32 -34.32
CA ALA A 123 -6.26 -27.22 -32.91
C ALA A 123 -5.02 -27.06 -32.02
N LYS A 124 -3.91 -27.71 -32.37
CA LYS A 124 -2.64 -27.52 -31.66
C LYS A 124 -2.09 -26.11 -31.89
N ASP A 125 -2.05 -25.64 -33.13
CA ASP A 125 -1.54 -24.32 -33.47
C ASP A 125 -2.34 -23.20 -32.78
N ILE A 126 -3.67 -23.33 -32.76
CA ILE A 126 -4.56 -22.39 -32.05
C ILE A 126 -4.28 -22.39 -30.55
N ARG A 127 -4.11 -23.57 -29.93
CA ARG A 127 -3.78 -23.65 -28.49
C ARG A 127 -2.43 -23.04 -28.18
N ASP A 128 -1.41 -23.33 -28.98
CA ASP A 128 -0.06 -22.81 -28.78
C ASP A 128 -0.02 -21.29 -28.96
N ALA A 129 -0.72 -20.77 -29.97
CA ALA A 129 -0.87 -19.33 -30.20
C ALA A 129 -1.62 -18.63 -29.05
N ALA A 130 -2.77 -19.17 -28.64
CA ALA A 130 -3.57 -18.60 -27.55
C ALA A 130 -2.82 -18.66 -26.20
N HIS A 131 -2.08 -19.73 -25.95
CA HIS A 131 -1.25 -19.84 -24.75
C HIS A 131 -0.13 -18.79 -24.76
N LYS A 132 0.55 -18.60 -25.89
CA LYS A 132 1.61 -17.60 -26.02
C LYS A 132 1.06 -16.18 -25.84
N GLU A 133 -0.05 -15.85 -26.51
CA GLU A 133 -0.70 -14.54 -26.39
C GLU A 133 -1.19 -14.28 -24.96
N GLY A 134 -1.86 -15.26 -24.34
CA GLY A 134 -2.34 -15.15 -22.96
C GLY A 134 -1.18 -15.00 -21.96
N PHE A 135 -0.06 -15.70 -22.19
CA PHE A 135 1.14 -15.55 -21.36
C PHE A 135 1.77 -14.17 -21.52
N GLU A 136 1.98 -13.68 -22.75
CA GLU A 136 2.55 -12.37 -23.02
C GLU A 136 1.67 -11.24 -22.46
N SER A 137 0.35 -11.34 -22.64
CA SER A 137 -0.61 -10.38 -22.10
C SER A 137 -0.62 -10.39 -20.57
N GLY A 138 -0.65 -11.58 -19.95
CA GLY A 138 -0.59 -11.72 -18.49
C GLY A 138 0.71 -11.20 -17.88
N VAL A 139 1.85 -11.40 -18.54
CA VAL A 139 3.14 -10.82 -18.11
C VAL A 139 3.10 -9.30 -18.19
N LYS A 140 2.57 -8.73 -19.26
CA LYS A 140 2.48 -7.28 -19.43
C LYS A 140 1.53 -6.63 -18.42
N GLU A 141 0.34 -7.21 -18.23
CA GLU A 141 -0.65 -6.73 -17.27
C GLU A 141 -0.14 -6.83 -15.83
N SER A 142 0.44 -7.98 -15.45
CA SER A 142 1.01 -8.15 -14.12
C SER A 142 2.18 -7.21 -13.85
N ALA A 143 3.06 -6.97 -14.84
CA ALA A 143 4.14 -5.99 -14.71
C ALA A 143 3.59 -4.57 -14.46
N ALA A 144 2.55 -4.16 -15.18
CA ALA A 144 1.90 -2.87 -14.97
C ALA A 144 1.22 -2.77 -13.59
N MET A 145 0.51 -3.82 -13.15
CA MET A 145 -0.11 -3.86 -11.82
C MET A 145 0.93 -3.81 -10.71
N ILE A 146 2.04 -4.55 -10.83
CA ILE A 146 3.14 -4.54 -9.88
C ILE A 146 3.77 -3.15 -9.82
N GLN A 147 4.03 -2.53 -10.97
CA GLN A 147 4.62 -1.19 -11.02
C GLN A 147 3.70 -0.16 -10.36
N ASN A 148 2.41 -0.14 -10.71
CA ASN A 148 1.43 0.74 -10.07
C ASN A 148 1.35 0.52 -8.55
N LYS A 149 1.48 -0.75 -8.11
CA LYS A 149 1.46 -1.06 -6.68
C LYS A 149 2.73 -0.56 -5.99
N ILE A 150 3.89 -0.69 -6.62
CA ILE A 150 5.17 -0.15 -6.13
C ILE A 150 5.07 1.37 -6.02
N ASP A 151 4.60 2.04 -7.07
CA ASP A 151 4.48 3.50 -7.11
C ASP A 151 3.52 4.00 -6.03
N SER A 152 2.36 3.34 -5.86
CA SER A 152 1.40 3.66 -4.80
C SER A 152 1.97 3.44 -3.39
N VAL A 153 2.76 2.39 -3.18
CA VAL A 153 3.40 2.14 -1.88
C VAL A 153 4.50 3.17 -1.61
N ASN A 154 5.27 3.54 -2.62
CA ASN A 154 6.29 4.58 -2.49
C ASN A 154 5.66 5.95 -2.21
N GLU A 155 4.56 6.30 -2.87
CA GLU A 155 3.84 7.54 -2.61
C GLU A 155 3.29 7.59 -1.18
N GLN A 156 2.71 6.48 -0.70
CA GLN A 156 2.28 6.36 0.71
C GLN A 156 3.46 6.49 1.67
N TYR A 157 4.58 5.83 1.38
CA TYR A 157 5.77 5.89 2.21
C TYR A 157 6.36 7.31 2.30
N GLU A 158 6.46 8.03 1.18
CA GLU A 158 6.93 9.41 1.18
C GLU A 158 5.96 10.36 1.89
N ALA A 159 4.65 10.15 1.75
CA ALA A 159 3.64 10.91 2.48
C ALA A 159 3.73 10.67 3.99
N ASP A 160 3.85 9.42 4.42
CA ASP A 160 4.00 9.04 5.83
C ASP A 160 5.30 9.62 6.40
N LYS A 161 6.39 9.58 5.64
CA LYS A 161 7.68 10.16 6.04
C LYS A 161 7.58 11.68 6.21
N ALA A 162 6.95 12.38 5.26
CA ALA A 162 6.75 13.82 5.36
C ALA A 162 5.86 14.20 6.55
N SER A 163 4.79 13.43 6.80
CA SER A 163 3.93 13.62 7.97
C SER A 163 4.70 13.42 9.27
N LEU A 164 5.57 12.41 9.34
CA LEU A 164 6.36 12.14 10.53
C LEU A 164 7.43 13.22 10.78
N GLU A 165 8.06 13.73 9.72
CA GLU A 165 8.98 14.87 9.82
C GLU A 165 8.25 16.13 10.30
N GLU A 166 7.05 16.41 9.79
CA GLU A 166 6.23 17.54 10.26
C GLU A 166 5.81 17.38 11.73
N GLU A 167 5.34 16.19 12.13
CA GLU A 167 5.01 15.90 13.53
C GLU A 167 6.21 16.07 14.46
N TYR A 168 7.39 15.65 14.00
CA TYR A 168 8.63 15.80 14.76
C TYR A 168 9.01 17.27 14.95
N GLU A 169 8.97 18.07 13.89
CA GLU A 169 9.26 19.51 13.98
C GLU A 169 8.23 20.24 14.84
N GLN A 170 6.94 19.92 14.72
CA GLN A 170 5.90 20.46 15.59
C GLN A 170 6.12 20.07 17.06
N LEU A 171 6.55 18.83 17.32
CA LEU A 171 6.88 18.36 18.67
C LEU A 171 8.08 19.12 19.23
N LYS A 172 9.14 19.32 18.44
CA LYS A 172 10.33 20.09 18.80
C LYS A 172 9.94 21.54 19.14
N ALA A 173 9.25 22.22 18.23
CA ALA A 173 8.78 23.60 18.40
C ALA A 173 7.85 23.78 19.61
N ARG A 174 7.12 22.73 20.00
CA ARG A 174 6.28 22.74 21.21
C ARG A 174 7.06 22.46 22.50
N LEU A 175 8.03 21.55 22.46
CA LEU A 175 8.79 21.12 23.64
C LEU A 175 9.84 22.13 24.07
N GLU A 176 10.52 22.78 23.13
CA GLU A 176 11.55 23.78 23.43
C GLU A 176 11.08 24.90 24.36
N PRO A 177 9.98 25.63 24.08
CA PRO A 177 9.51 26.68 24.97
C PRO A 177 9.06 26.14 26.33
N GLN A 178 8.46 24.95 26.38
CA GLN A 178 8.05 24.33 27.64
C GLN A 178 9.25 23.97 28.51
N LEU A 179 10.33 23.46 27.91
CA LEU A 179 11.56 23.13 28.63
C LEU A 179 12.21 24.39 29.19
N VAL A 180 12.32 25.44 28.38
CA VAL A 180 12.87 26.74 28.78
C VAL A 180 12.06 27.32 29.94
N ASP A 181 10.73 27.32 29.87
CA ASP A 181 9.87 27.83 30.93
C ASP A 181 10.03 27.06 32.24
N VAL A 182 10.14 25.72 32.18
CA VAL A 182 10.38 24.89 33.36
C VAL A 182 11.76 25.20 33.97
N LEU A 183 12.80 25.28 33.14
CA LEU A 183 14.15 25.61 33.59
C LEU A 183 14.22 26.99 34.23
N LEU A 184 13.61 28.00 33.60
CA LEU A 184 13.53 29.36 34.13
C LEU A 184 12.78 29.41 35.46
N THR A 185 11.68 28.67 35.59
CA THR A 185 10.90 28.58 36.84
C THR A 185 11.74 27.98 37.97
N VAL A 186 12.49 26.91 37.70
CA VAL A 186 13.39 26.30 38.69
C VAL A 186 14.52 27.26 39.05
N PHE A 187 15.12 27.90 38.05
CA PHE A 187 16.23 28.84 38.24
C PHE A 187 15.81 30.04 39.10
N GLN A 188 14.64 30.63 38.84
CA GLN A 188 14.08 31.72 39.64
C GLN A 188 13.85 31.29 41.09
N LYS A 189 13.26 30.11 41.32
CA LYS A 189 13.03 29.60 42.68
C LYS A 189 14.34 29.36 43.45
N VAL A 190 15.31 28.72 42.81
CA VAL A 190 16.61 28.42 43.44
C VAL A 190 17.38 29.71 43.73
N THR A 191 17.43 30.63 42.77
CA THR A 191 18.17 31.89 42.91
C THR A 191 17.52 32.79 43.96
N GLY A 192 16.19 32.87 43.99
CA GLY A 192 15.45 33.58 45.04
C GLY A 192 15.77 33.05 46.44
N ALA A 193 15.74 31.72 46.62
CA ALA A 193 16.07 31.10 47.92
C ALA A 193 17.53 31.37 48.36
N ILE A 194 18.47 31.37 47.43
CA ILE A 194 19.88 31.70 47.72
C ILE A 194 20.04 33.17 48.08
N ALA A 195 19.38 34.07 47.34
CA ALA A 195 19.44 35.51 47.59
C ALA A 195 18.78 35.92 48.91
N ASP A 196 17.73 35.21 49.33
CA ASP A 196 17.14 35.37 50.67
C ASP A 196 18.10 34.94 51.79
N THR A 197 19.05 34.06 51.51
CA THR A 197 20.03 33.60 52.52
C THR A 197 21.30 34.45 52.51
N ASN A 198 21.72 34.96 51.34
CA ASN A 198 22.99 35.64 51.16
C ASN A 198 22.82 37.16 50.96
N LYS A 199 23.12 37.96 51.99
CA LYS A 199 23.12 39.43 51.90
C LYS A 199 24.17 40.00 50.92
N GLY A 200 25.16 39.22 50.48
CA GLY A 200 26.15 39.67 49.50
C GLY A 200 25.59 39.90 48.09
N VAL A 201 24.38 39.41 47.78
CA VAL A 201 23.77 39.54 46.45
C VAL A 201 23.50 41.02 46.11
N ILE A 202 22.93 41.79 47.03
CA ILE A 202 22.62 43.21 46.79
C ILE A 202 23.88 44.04 46.49
N LEU A 203 24.98 43.75 47.17
CA LEU A 203 26.26 44.41 46.95
C LEU A 203 26.78 44.14 45.53
N HIS A 204 26.69 42.88 45.08
CA HIS A 204 27.12 42.51 43.73
C HIS A 204 26.23 43.10 42.63
N LEU A 205 24.92 43.25 42.87
CA LEU A 205 24.01 43.91 41.93
C LEU A 205 24.40 45.37 41.71
N VAL A 206 24.67 46.09 42.79
CA VAL A 206 25.13 47.48 42.74
C VAL A 206 26.51 47.59 42.08
N GLU A 207 27.46 46.74 42.47
CA GLU A 207 28.80 46.70 41.86
C GLU A 207 28.74 46.47 40.34
N ALA A 208 27.84 45.61 39.87
CA ALA A 208 27.69 45.31 38.45
C ALA A 208 27.24 46.53 37.64
N VAL A 209 26.28 47.29 38.15
CA VAL A 209 25.77 48.49 37.49
C VAL A 209 26.80 49.61 37.52
N MET A 210 27.46 49.81 38.66
CA MET A 210 28.53 50.81 38.78
C MET A 210 29.68 50.54 37.81
N ARG A 211 30.04 49.27 37.56
CA ARG A 211 31.04 48.90 36.53
C ARG A 211 30.58 49.20 35.11
N ASN A 212 29.30 49.03 34.81
CA ASN A 212 28.77 49.29 33.46
C ASN A 212 28.52 50.78 33.20
N SER A 213 28.37 51.59 34.26
CA SER A 213 28.11 53.03 34.19
C SER A 213 29.38 53.88 34.39
N GLU A 214 30.51 53.50 33.77
CA GLU A 214 31.87 54.07 33.98
C GLU A 214 31.99 55.61 33.93
N ILE A 215 30.99 56.31 33.35
CA ILE A 215 30.99 57.75 33.09
C ILE A 215 30.29 58.57 34.19
N SER A 216 29.43 57.96 35.01
CA SER A 216 28.62 58.68 36.01
C SER A 216 29.43 59.08 37.24
N ARG A 217 29.20 60.31 37.75
CA ARG A 217 29.93 60.87 38.91
C ARG A 217 29.13 60.89 40.21
N ASP A 218 27.81 60.90 40.11
CA ASP A 218 26.90 60.92 41.26
C ASP A 218 25.96 59.71 41.17
N PHE A 219 25.92 58.90 42.23
CA PHE A 219 25.04 57.73 42.36
C PHE A 219 24.19 57.86 43.62
N LEU A 220 22.87 57.89 43.45
CA LEU A 220 21.90 57.77 44.53
C LEU A 220 21.31 56.37 44.50
N ILE A 221 21.59 55.58 45.53
CA ILE A 221 21.18 54.18 45.64
C ILE A 221 20.05 54.08 46.66
N ARG A 222 18.87 53.71 46.21
CA ARG A 222 17.71 53.41 47.04
C ARG A 222 17.63 51.92 47.27
N VAL A 223 17.55 51.49 48.53
CA VAL A 223 17.53 50.08 48.93
C VAL A 223 16.44 49.80 49.96
N SER A 224 16.10 48.53 50.14
CA SER A 224 15.19 48.11 51.20
C SER A 224 15.76 48.38 52.60
N PRO A 225 14.90 48.57 53.63
CA PRO A 225 15.34 48.74 55.01
C PRO A 225 16.18 47.55 55.52
N ASP A 226 15.91 46.34 55.03
CA ASP A 226 16.59 45.10 55.41
C ASP A 226 18.05 45.03 54.91
N ASP A 227 18.34 45.71 53.80
CA ASP A 227 19.63 45.74 53.12
C ASP A 227 20.42 47.04 53.40
N TYR A 228 19.75 48.10 53.84
CA TYR A 228 20.35 49.42 54.09
C TYR A 228 21.59 49.36 55.01
N GLN A 229 21.46 48.71 56.17
CA GLN A 229 22.56 48.56 57.12
C GLN A 229 23.74 47.75 56.55
N PHE A 230 23.45 46.74 55.72
CA PHE A 230 24.49 45.94 55.10
C PHE A 230 25.25 46.75 54.03
N MET A 231 24.54 47.55 53.25
CA MET A 231 25.12 48.41 52.22
C MET A 231 25.98 49.53 52.83
N LEU A 232 25.51 50.19 53.89
CA LEU A 232 26.30 51.20 54.62
C LEU A 232 27.63 50.64 55.17
N ASN A 233 27.61 49.43 55.71
CA ASN A 233 28.82 48.80 56.24
C ASN A 233 29.82 48.39 55.15
N ASN A 234 29.39 48.31 53.88
CA ASN A 234 30.21 47.92 52.75
C ASN A 234 30.43 49.07 51.74
N THR A 235 30.13 50.32 52.12
CA THR A 235 30.28 51.48 51.23
C THR A 235 31.71 51.65 50.73
N ASP A 236 32.72 51.36 51.58
CA ASP A 236 34.14 51.39 51.20
C ASP A 236 34.46 50.49 50.00
N ARG A 237 33.78 49.34 49.91
CA ARG A 237 33.96 48.38 48.82
C ARG A 237 33.32 48.87 47.51
N LEU A 238 32.23 49.64 47.59
CA LEU A 238 31.63 50.29 46.43
C LEU A 238 32.56 51.37 45.86
N TYR A 239 33.19 52.16 46.73
CA TYR A 239 34.17 53.18 46.31
C TYR A 239 35.40 52.59 45.60
N GLN A 240 35.83 51.37 45.96
CA GLN A 240 36.94 50.71 45.27
C GLN A 240 36.64 50.32 43.82
N HIS A 241 35.37 50.09 43.50
CA HIS A 241 34.92 49.69 42.15
C HIS A 241 34.42 50.87 41.32
N ALA A 242 34.32 52.06 41.91
CA ALA A 242 33.92 53.28 41.25
C ALA A 242 35.11 54.01 40.62
N SER A 243 34.86 54.77 39.55
CA SER A 243 35.84 55.67 38.92
C SER A 243 36.36 56.72 39.92
N HIS A 244 37.51 57.34 39.65
CA HIS A 244 38.08 58.36 40.53
C HIS A 244 37.12 59.57 40.65
N ASN A 245 36.83 60.01 41.89
CA ASN A 245 35.91 61.11 42.26
C ASN A 245 34.41 60.85 42.04
N VAL A 246 33.90 59.71 42.49
CA VAL A 246 32.45 59.42 42.51
C VAL A 246 31.84 59.73 43.88
N ARG A 247 30.64 60.33 43.91
CA ARG A 247 29.83 60.52 45.12
C ARG A 247 28.73 59.45 45.17
N ILE A 248 28.67 58.70 46.26
CA ILE A 248 27.67 57.64 46.48
C ILE A 248 26.81 58.05 47.67
N GLU A 249 25.50 58.10 47.49
CA GLU A 249 24.52 58.34 48.55
C GLU A 249 23.58 57.14 48.64
N ILE A 250 23.40 56.57 49.83
CA ILE A 250 22.53 55.41 50.05
C ILE A 250 21.34 55.85 50.90
N THR A 251 20.13 55.55 50.43
CA THR A 251 18.87 55.88 51.10
C THR A 251 17.99 54.65 51.22
N GLU A 252 17.17 54.60 52.27
CA GLU A 252 16.20 53.53 52.49
C GLU A 252 14.83 53.87 51.88
N ASP A 253 14.16 52.89 51.30
CA ASP A 253 12.81 52.99 50.77
C ASP A 253 11.92 51.87 51.33
N ASN A 254 10.93 52.25 52.15
CA ASN A 254 10.02 51.31 52.82
C ASN A 254 9.10 50.54 51.86
N ASN A 255 8.95 50.97 50.61
CA ASN A 255 8.15 50.26 49.62
C ASN A 255 8.95 49.14 48.91
N MET A 256 10.27 49.07 49.11
CA MET A 256 11.14 48.07 48.51
C MET A 256 11.25 46.81 49.36
N LYS A 257 11.25 45.67 48.70
CA LYS A 257 11.54 44.37 49.32
C LYS A 257 13.04 44.11 49.33
N ARG A 258 13.44 43.12 50.13
CA ARG A 258 14.82 42.65 50.16
C ARG A 258 15.34 42.28 48.76
N ASN A 259 16.62 42.57 48.50
CA ASN A 259 17.29 42.43 47.20
C ASN A 259 16.71 43.31 46.06
N GLN A 260 15.92 44.34 46.40
CA GLN A 260 15.50 45.39 45.46
C GLN A 260 16.35 46.65 45.67
N CYS A 261 16.84 47.21 44.57
CA CYS A 261 17.54 48.49 44.58
C CYS A 261 17.32 49.27 43.29
N ILE A 262 17.22 50.58 43.44
CA ILE A 262 17.16 51.52 42.33
C ILE A 262 18.37 52.43 42.43
N ILE A 263 19.08 52.60 41.32
CA ILE A 263 20.25 53.45 41.21
C ILE A 263 19.90 54.62 40.31
N GLU A 264 19.88 55.82 40.87
CA GLU A 264 19.69 57.06 40.13
C GLU A 264 21.06 57.68 39.86
N THR A 265 21.37 57.91 38.58
CA THR A 265 22.59 58.58 38.13
C THR A 265 22.24 59.77 37.24
N ASP A 266 23.26 60.57 36.90
CA ASP A 266 23.15 61.67 35.92
C ASP A 266 22.68 61.20 34.52
N MET A 267 22.86 59.91 34.20
CA MET A 267 22.45 59.32 32.93
C MET A 267 21.04 58.74 32.95
N GLY A 268 20.45 58.51 34.13
CA GLY A 268 19.10 57.97 34.25
C GLY A 268 18.87 57.17 35.52
N VAL A 269 17.70 56.53 35.59
CA VAL A 269 17.29 55.67 36.70
C VAL A 269 17.38 54.21 36.26
N PHE A 270 18.14 53.41 37.00
CA PHE A 270 18.38 52.00 36.74
C PHE A 270 17.73 51.16 37.84
N ASP A 271 16.76 50.31 37.47
CA ASP A 271 16.23 49.30 38.38
C ASP A 271 17.14 48.08 38.38
N CYS A 272 17.83 47.89 39.50
CA CYS A 272 18.85 46.88 39.69
C CYS A 272 18.34 45.76 40.61
N SER A 273 17.02 45.73 40.85
CA SER A 273 16.36 44.72 41.67
C SER A 273 16.59 43.32 41.11
N LEU A 274 16.82 42.36 42.01
CA LEU A 274 17.07 40.97 41.63
C LEU A 274 15.95 40.40 40.75
N ASP A 275 14.70 40.72 41.06
CA ASP A 275 13.52 40.27 40.31
C ASP A 275 13.57 40.72 38.85
N ILE A 276 13.90 42.00 38.62
CA ILE A 276 14.01 42.60 37.28
C ILE A 276 15.20 42.01 36.51
N GLN A 277 16.33 41.79 37.19
CA GLN A 277 17.50 41.17 36.55
C GLN A 277 17.23 39.71 36.14
N LEU A 278 16.52 38.94 36.98
CA LEU A 278 16.11 37.58 36.65
C LEU A 278 15.05 37.54 35.53
N GLU A 279 14.15 38.52 35.48
CA GLU A 279 13.18 38.65 34.39
C GLU A 279 13.86 39.02 33.07
N ASN A 280 14.82 39.95 33.08
CA ASN A 280 15.61 40.30 31.90
C ASN A 280 16.40 39.10 31.38
N LEU A 281 17.07 38.35 32.25
CA LEU A 281 17.78 37.12 31.88
C LEU A 281 16.82 36.07 31.30
N SER A 282 15.65 35.89 31.91
CA SER A 282 14.59 35.01 31.42
C SER A 282 14.14 35.41 30.01
N ASN A 283 13.94 36.69 29.76
CA ASN A 283 13.55 37.21 28.46
C ASN A 283 14.66 37.03 27.41
N GLU A 284 15.92 37.24 27.78
CA GLU A 284 17.07 37.03 26.90
C GLU A 284 17.24 35.55 26.52
N ILE A 285 17.10 34.63 27.48
CA ILE A 285 17.11 33.18 27.23
C ILE A 285 15.97 32.77 26.30
N ARG A 286 14.76 33.32 26.49
CA ARG A 286 13.61 33.07 25.60
C ARG A 286 13.86 33.59 24.18
N LEU A 287 14.44 34.79 24.05
CA LEU A 287 14.80 35.35 22.73
C LEU A 287 15.83 34.46 22.03
N LEU A 288 16.87 34.02 22.73
CA LEU A 288 17.87 33.10 22.18
C LEU A 288 17.26 31.74 21.80
N SER A 289 16.31 31.24 22.58
CA SER A 289 15.59 30.00 22.26
C SER A 289 14.76 30.13 20.98
N CYS A 290 14.14 31.28 20.71
CA CYS A 290 13.36 31.49 19.48
C CYS A 290 14.22 31.81 18.24
N VAL A 291 15.49 32.17 18.41
CA VAL A 291 16.39 32.58 17.32
C VAL A 291 17.22 31.39 16.77
N LEU A 292 17.12 30.21 17.40
CA LEU A 292 17.87 29.01 17.01
C LEU A 292 17.17 28.11 15.97
N ASP A 293 16.04 28.53 15.41
CA ASP A 293 15.38 27.88 14.27
C ASP A 293 15.65 28.60 12.94
#